data_AF-A0A853SSR7-F1
#
_entry.id   AF-A0A853SSR7-F1
#
_cell.length_a   1.000
_cell.length_b   1.000
_cell.length_c   1.000
_cell.angle_alpha   90.00
_cell.angle_beta   90.00
_cell.angle_gamma   90.00
#
_symmetry.space_group_name_H-M   'P 1'
#
loop_
_entity.id
_entity.type
_entity.pdbx_description
1 polymer ?
#
loop_
_entity_poly.entity_id
_entity_poly.type
_entity_poly.pdbx_seq_one_letter_code
_entity_poly.pdbx_strand_id
1 'polypeptide(L)'
;MAKKVIQLTGGAYPLFSWRLPQEIAGYKQPKLQASQWIHVINGFSQKGIKLSEIEDSNVAEWLQDQGNRQVTREELADVASYRLPSIKEARLTGADTRYRSYSFAVDGEDYSESLFYFPTVDEDLSDRIADLDDRIALLNFDFDALGEDPDAVFRLDKRRSVLLAQHDDVVSGITLSTHFSSQLQMMCPDARADFAHMRWSVKIEDGIKTLFVHEFQSDWAQKGRANEWKGSYKRAPLVTDTEHWTAFLLRRAMLLAVEQGCEQLTWISGSSMANGGNFGAAGLDEFYMKIVPSLAKKIGKPFQAELRLADFELKGQVRRLAVMPVTAAMREKFTGRAPVYSYARVIEQASFDPIRARQLENFLQLRADKCLGSDVRMRVSIVKEVMDAHEQGRPAAALVGRTARIAFNAEDPVAALDHEGFHLVLAHHFSASEREDVQRQFAYGAPLLVRTVRLLLSHGEFDAAKQAMADWEEAAAHAYSLWRKGQMPLSRIENLAMSIEAKAGASRILTKFFPKAQELVKSVCNWIRGRGVSPTDFLAKIVRSQREGLLDARRSDDMPVARQGNEIRRQNEDVAEACLGTGPPETAYR
;
A
#
# COMPACT_ATOMS: atom_id res chain seq x y z
N MET A 1 5.88 -18.95 -5.93
CA MET A 1 5.07 -19.32 -4.75
C MET A 1 5.33 -18.28 -3.69
N ALA A 2 4.32 -17.48 -3.37
CA ALA A 2 4.44 -16.37 -2.44
C ALA A 2 3.08 -16.10 -1.78
N LYS A 3 3.09 -15.90 -0.45
CA LYS A 3 1.99 -15.26 0.26
C LYS A 3 2.24 -13.75 0.23
N LYS A 4 1.52 -13.00 -0.61
CA LYS A 4 1.65 -11.54 -0.72
C LYS A 4 0.66 -10.85 0.22
N VAL A 5 1.11 -9.88 1.01
CA VAL A 5 0.22 -9.02 1.81
C VAL A 5 0.12 -7.64 1.16
N ILE A 6 -1.10 -7.19 0.87
CA ILE A 6 -1.40 -5.92 0.21
C ILE A 6 -2.29 -5.09 1.14
N GLN A 7 -1.86 -3.88 1.50
CA GLN A 7 -2.71 -2.91 2.18
C GLN A 7 -3.67 -2.28 1.15
N LEU A 8 -4.97 -2.41 1.38
CA LEU A 8 -5.99 -1.89 0.46
C LEU A 8 -6.48 -0.50 0.86
N THR A 9 -6.41 -0.14 2.13
CA THR A 9 -6.80 1.19 2.64
C THR A 9 -5.59 2.10 2.73
N GLY A 10 -5.43 3.08 1.82
CA GLY A 10 -4.31 4.04 1.83
C GLY A 10 -3.83 4.44 0.43
N GLY A 11 -2.85 5.35 0.35
CA GLY A 11 -2.36 6.06 -0.86
C GLY A 11 -2.47 5.36 -2.22
N ALA A 12 -2.02 4.10 -2.33
CA ALA A 12 -1.98 3.32 -3.58
C ALA A 12 -3.36 2.85 -4.09
N TYR A 13 -4.34 2.66 -3.18
CA TYR A 13 -5.65 2.09 -3.51
C TYR A 13 -6.80 2.91 -2.90
N PRO A 14 -6.96 4.18 -3.31
CA PRO A 14 -7.96 5.10 -2.72
C PRO A 14 -9.42 4.64 -2.88
N LEU A 15 -9.67 3.64 -3.74
CA LEU A 15 -10.99 3.06 -3.99
C LEU A 15 -11.52 2.22 -2.84
N PHE A 16 -10.65 1.76 -1.93
CA PHE A 16 -11.04 1.02 -0.73
C PHE A 16 -10.88 1.86 0.54
N SER A 17 -10.52 3.13 0.41
CA SER A 17 -10.58 4.08 1.51
C SER A 17 -12.02 4.30 1.97
N TRP A 18 -12.20 4.43 3.28
CA TRP A 18 -13.46 4.82 3.89
C TRP A 18 -13.90 6.21 3.39
N ARG A 19 -15.18 6.34 3.05
CA ARG A 19 -15.75 7.59 2.51
C ARG A 19 -16.02 8.60 3.61
N LEU A 20 -16.37 8.15 4.81
CA LEU A 20 -16.67 9.04 5.93
C LEU A 20 -15.53 10.02 6.25
N PRO A 21 -14.27 9.57 6.45
CA PRO A 21 -13.16 10.51 6.66
C PRO A 21 -12.95 11.49 5.49
N GLN A 22 -13.16 11.05 4.25
CA GLN A 22 -13.01 11.90 3.06
C GLN A 22 -14.08 13.00 2.99
N GLU A 23 -15.34 12.64 3.27
CA GLU A 23 -16.47 13.56 3.26
C GLU A 23 -16.41 14.56 4.43
N ILE A 24 -15.88 14.13 5.59
CA ILE A 24 -15.55 15.04 6.68
C ILE A 24 -14.46 16.01 6.23
N ALA A 25 -13.32 15.52 5.70
CA ALA A 25 -12.20 16.36 5.26
C ALA A 25 -12.60 17.38 4.17
N GLY A 26 -13.53 17.01 3.29
CA GLY A 26 -14.09 17.89 2.26
C GLY A 26 -15.22 18.82 2.73
N TYR A 27 -15.62 18.78 4.00
CA TYR A 27 -16.71 19.60 4.52
C TYR A 27 -16.34 21.08 4.55
N LYS A 28 -17.30 21.97 4.24
CA LYS A 28 -17.02 23.40 4.05
C LYS A 28 -16.61 24.14 5.33
N GLN A 29 -17.16 23.75 6.48
CA GLN A 29 -16.86 24.43 7.75
C GLN A 29 -15.60 23.85 8.39
N PRO A 30 -14.59 24.67 8.74
CA PRO A 30 -13.33 24.19 9.30
C PRO A 30 -13.45 23.74 10.77
N LYS A 31 -14.46 24.24 11.50
CA LYS A 31 -14.71 23.88 12.90
C LYS A 31 -16.18 24.09 13.25
N LEU A 32 -16.71 23.24 14.12
CA LEU A 32 -18.07 23.32 14.68
C LEU A 32 -18.07 22.83 16.13
N GLN A 33 -19.16 23.09 16.87
CA GLN A 33 -19.38 22.41 18.15
C GLN A 33 -19.59 20.91 17.91
N ALA A 34 -19.19 20.08 18.87
CA ALA A 34 -19.31 18.63 18.73
C ALA A 34 -20.75 18.16 18.47
N SER A 35 -21.75 18.79 19.12
CA SER A 35 -23.17 18.56 18.88
C SER A 35 -23.60 18.85 17.43
N GLN A 36 -23.05 19.92 16.83
CA GLN A 36 -23.32 20.28 15.43
C GLN A 36 -22.69 19.27 14.46
N TRP A 37 -21.50 18.76 14.77
CA TRP A 37 -20.86 17.71 13.96
C TRP A 37 -21.67 16.42 13.89
N ILE A 38 -22.33 16.03 14.98
CA ILE A 38 -23.21 14.85 14.99
C ILE A 38 -24.32 15.00 13.94
N HIS A 39 -24.95 16.18 13.87
CA HIS A 39 -25.97 16.45 12.85
C HIS A 39 -25.40 16.42 11.42
N VAL A 40 -24.19 16.95 11.22
CA VAL A 40 -23.51 16.93 9.92
C VAL A 40 -23.20 15.50 9.46
N ILE A 41 -22.61 14.68 10.32
CA ILE A 41 -22.24 13.30 10.01
C ILE A 41 -23.48 12.47 9.68
N ASN A 42 -24.54 12.57 10.49
CA ASN A 42 -25.79 11.87 10.24
C ASN A 42 -26.42 12.28 8.89
N GLY A 43 -26.23 13.54 8.49
CA GLY A 43 -26.65 14.06 7.18
C GLY A 43 -25.87 13.48 5.99
N PHE A 44 -24.66 12.95 6.19
CA PHE A 44 -23.89 12.34 5.09
C PHE A 44 -24.50 11.03 4.57
N SER A 45 -25.41 10.41 5.31
CA SER A 45 -26.24 9.31 4.79
C SER A 45 -26.98 9.71 3.50
N GLN A 46 -27.44 10.96 3.41
CA GLN A 46 -28.10 11.51 2.22
C GLN A 46 -27.15 11.70 1.03
N LYS A 47 -25.84 11.78 1.29
CA LYS A 47 -24.78 11.84 0.27
C LYS A 47 -24.27 10.45 -0.15
N GLY A 48 -24.93 9.39 0.31
CA GLY A 48 -24.59 8.02 -0.04
C GLY A 48 -23.42 7.44 0.77
N ILE A 49 -23.05 8.04 1.90
CA ILE A 49 -22.30 7.33 2.94
C ILE A 49 -23.25 6.34 3.59
N LYS A 50 -22.79 5.11 3.80
CA LYS A 50 -23.64 4.10 4.39
C LYS A 50 -23.75 4.31 5.90
N LEU A 51 -24.95 4.08 6.45
CA LEU A 51 -25.20 4.26 7.88
C LEU A 51 -24.30 3.35 8.73
N SER A 52 -24.07 2.11 8.29
CA SER A 52 -23.13 1.18 8.91
C SER A 52 -21.73 1.77 9.06
N GLU A 53 -21.19 2.44 8.04
CA GLU A 53 -19.87 3.07 8.12
C GLU A 53 -19.82 4.20 9.19
N ILE A 54 -20.92 4.95 9.34
CA ILE A 54 -21.05 5.97 10.38
C ILE A 54 -21.11 5.33 11.77
N GLU A 55 -21.92 4.28 11.95
CA GLU A 55 -22.05 3.55 13.20
C GLU A 55 -20.72 2.86 13.58
N ASP A 56 -20.10 2.17 12.63
CA ASP A 56 -18.83 1.45 12.78
C ASP A 56 -17.70 2.41 13.14
N SER A 57 -17.67 3.63 12.61
CA SER A 57 -16.63 4.61 12.95
C SER A 57 -16.70 5.10 14.40
N ASN A 58 -17.83 4.89 15.07
CA ASN A 58 -18.11 5.34 16.43
C ASN A 58 -17.72 6.81 16.72
N VAL A 59 -17.79 7.69 15.70
CA VAL A 59 -17.48 9.12 15.88
C VAL A 59 -18.59 9.88 16.60
N ALA A 60 -19.84 9.41 16.51
CA ALA A 60 -20.95 10.04 17.20
C ALA A 60 -20.81 9.97 18.73
N GLU A 61 -20.45 8.81 19.28
CA GLU A 61 -20.17 8.64 20.72
C GLU A 61 -18.98 9.50 21.15
N TRP A 62 -17.89 9.47 20.38
CA TRP A 62 -16.72 10.31 20.67
C TRP A 62 -17.05 11.80 20.70
N LEU A 63 -17.90 12.27 19.77
CA LEU A 63 -18.37 13.66 19.73
C LEU A 63 -19.25 14.00 20.93
N GLN A 64 -20.07 13.06 21.42
CA GLN A 64 -20.85 13.26 22.64
C GLN A 64 -19.93 13.46 23.85
N ASP A 65 -18.85 12.67 23.95
CA ASP A 65 -17.84 12.81 25.02
C ASP A 65 -17.11 14.15 24.99
N GLN A 66 -17.07 14.83 23.83
CA GLN A 66 -16.47 16.18 23.72
C GLN A 66 -17.38 17.29 24.27
N GLY A 67 -18.67 17.01 24.53
CA GLY A 67 -19.63 17.98 25.05
C GLY A 67 -19.74 19.24 24.18
N ASN A 68 -19.49 20.41 24.78
CA ASN A 68 -19.59 21.71 24.09
C ASN A 68 -18.29 22.16 23.42
N ARG A 69 -17.27 21.30 23.38
CA ARG A 69 -15.98 21.62 22.76
C ARG A 69 -16.15 21.87 21.26
N GLN A 70 -15.41 22.86 20.74
CA GLN A 70 -15.24 23.02 19.31
C GLN A 70 -14.26 21.98 18.79
N VAL A 71 -14.68 21.20 17.80
CA VAL A 71 -13.87 20.19 17.13
C VAL A 71 -13.58 20.69 15.71
N THR A 72 -12.34 20.57 15.26
CA THR A 72 -11.99 20.94 13.89
C THR A 72 -12.36 19.82 12.92
N ARG A 73 -12.59 20.17 11.66
CA ARG A 73 -12.85 19.22 10.59
C ARG A 73 -11.72 18.21 10.45
N GLU A 74 -10.48 18.69 10.55
CA GLU A 74 -9.27 17.87 10.45
C GLU A 74 -9.18 16.89 11.61
N GLU A 75 -9.42 17.35 12.85
CA GLU A 75 -9.46 16.48 14.04
C GLU A 75 -10.53 15.40 13.87
N LEU A 76 -11.73 15.77 13.42
CA LEU A 76 -12.82 14.81 13.24
C LEU A 76 -12.55 13.81 12.11
N ALA A 77 -11.98 14.25 10.99
CA ALA A 77 -11.60 13.37 9.89
C ALA A 77 -10.53 12.38 10.33
N ASP A 78 -9.57 12.81 11.14
CA ASP A 78 -8.53 11.96 11.70
C ASP A 78 -9.08 10.95 12.70
N VAL A 79 -10.00 11.37 13.58
CA VAL A 79 -10.67 10.45 14.50
C VAL A 79 -11.48 9.41 13.71
N ALA A 80 -12.26 9.81 12.71
CA ALA A 80 -13.00 8.88 11.86
C ALA A 80 -12.06 7.90 11.13
N SER A 81 -10.96 8.41 10.58
CA SER A 81 -9.95 7.60 9.88
C SER A 81 -9.30 6.59 10.80
N TYR A 82 -8.88 7.00 12.01
CA TYR A 82 -8.27 6.12 13.01
C TYR A 82 -9.25 5.09 13.54
N ARG A 83 -10.51 5.49 13.70
CA ARG A 83 -11.53 4.61 14.25
C ARG A 83 -11.91 3.51 13.27
N LEU A 84 -12.04 3.78 11.98
CA LEU A 84 -12.30 2.72 11.01
C LEU A 84 -11.02 1.88 10.75
N PRO A 85 -11.11 0.54 10.76
CA PRO A 85 -9.93 -0.31 10.59
C PRO A 85 -9.39 -0.24 9.17
N SER A 86 -8.07 -0.38 9.01
CA SER A 86 -7.49 -0.68 7.70
C SER A 86 -7.85 -2.08 7.25
N ILE A 87 -7.73 -2.34 5.95
CA ILE A 87 -8.03 -3.65 5.35
C ILE A 87 -6.81 -4.11 4.58
N LYS A 88 -6.40 -5.36 4.83
CA LYS A 88 -5.33 -6.04 4.10
C LYS A 88 -5.87 -7.23 3.32
N GLU A 89 -5.20 -7.54 2.22
CA GLU A 89 -5.39 -8.75 1.43
C GLU A 89 -4.13 -9.62 1.55
N ALA A 90 -4.28 -10.87 1.97
CA ALA A 90 -3.28 -11.91 1.76
C ALA A 90 -3.64 -12.71 0.50
N ARG A 91 -2.82 -12.59 -0.54
CA ARG A 91 -2.95 -13.38 -1.77
C ARG A 91 -2.09 -14.64 -1.67
N LEU A 92 -2.67 -15.79 -1.97
CA LEU A 92 -2.04 -17.11 -1.98
C LEU A 92 -1.99 -17.62 -3.42
N THR A 93 -0.82 -18.11 -3.85
CA THR A 93 -0.58 -18.64 -5.20
C THR A 93 0.25 -19.92 -5.19
N GLY A 94 0.13 -20.72 -6.24
CA GLY A 94 0.87 -21.99 -6.38
C GLY A 94 0.58 -22.97 -5.23
N ALA A 95 1.64 -23.49 -4.58
CA ALA A 95 1.48 -24.47 -3.51
C ALA A 95 0.86 -23.92 -2.21
N ASP A 96 0.79 -22.60 -2.06
CA ASP A 96 0.13 -21.98 -0.90
C ASP A 96 -1.41 -21.98 -1.03
N THR A 97 -1.93 -22.28 -2.22
CA THR A 97 -3.37 -22.43 -2.44
C THR A 97 -3.91 -23.71 -1.82
N ARG A 98 -5.09 -23.64 -1.21
CA ARG A 98 -5.71 -24.76 -0.46
C ARG A 98 -6.90 -25.38 -1.16
N TYR A 99 -7.58 -24.61 -2.00
CA TYR A 99 -8.89 -24.93 -2.56
C TYR A 99 -8.87 -25.01 -4.08
N ARG A 100 -7.70 -25.17 -4.72
CA ARG A 100 -7.57 -25.37 -6.17
C ARG A 100 -8.44 -26.52 -6.68
N SER A 101 -8.52 -27.63 -5.94
CA SER A 101 -9.35 -28.80 -6.25
C SER A 101 -10.86 -28.49 -6.28
N TYR A 102 -11.29 -27.42 -5.61
CA TYR A 102 -12.65 -26.92 -5.56
C TYR A 102 -12.87 -25.72 -6.50
N SER A 103 -12.08 -25.60 -7.56
CA SER A 103 -12.21 -24.54 -8.56
C SER A 103 -12.67 -25.07 -9.93
N PHE A 104 -12.97 -24.16 -10.85
CA PHE A 104 -13.13 -24.41 -12.29
C PHE A 104 -11.84 -24.13 -13.08
N ALA A 105 -10.72 -23.93 -12.38
CA ALA A 105 -9.44 -23.73 -13.04
C ALA A 105 -8.93 -25.07 -13.61
N VAL A 106 -8.40 -25.06 -14.83
CA VAL A 106 -7.73 -26.22 -15.42
C VAL A 106 -6.21 -26.14 -15.25
N ASP A 107 -5.50 -27.20 -15.60
CA ASP A 107 -4.04 -27.20 -15.53
C ASP A 107 -3.44 -26.19 -16.52
N GLY A 108 -2.51 -25.37 -16.00
CA GLY A 108 -1.91 -24.25 -16.72
C GLY A 108 -2.59 -22.90 -16.49
N GLU A 109 -3.79 -22.85 -15.89
CA GLU A 109 -4.42 -21.58 -15.51
C GLU A 109 -3.89 -21.06 -14.18
N ASP A 110 -3.74 -19.74 -14.09
CA ASP A 110 -3.27 -19.05 -12.90
C ASP A 110 -4.39 -18.94 -11.87
N TYR A 111 -4.36 -19.82 -10.87
CA TYR A 111 -5.32 -19.88 -9.77
C TYR A 111 -4.77 -19.23 -8.50
N SER A 112 -5.58 -18.38 -7.90
CA SER A 112 -5.23 -17.58 -6.73
C SER A 112 -6.36 -17.54 -5.69
N GLU A 113 -5.99 -17.40 -4.43
CA GLU A 113 -6.91 -17.18 -3.31
C GLU A 113 -6.57 -15.87 -2.60
N SER A 114 -7.57 -15.02 -2.40
CA SER A 114 -7.43 -13.75 -1.69
C SER A 114 -8.18 -13.79 -0.37
N LEU A 115 -7.47 -13.65 0.74
CA LEU A 115 -8.00 -13.54 2.10
C LEU A 115 -7.98 -12.07 2.53
N PHE A 116 -9.13 -11.53 2.94
CA PHE A 116 -9.26 -10.15 3.39
C PHE A 116 -9.44 -10.11 4.89
N TYR A 117 -8.61 -9.32 5.56
CA TYR A 117 -8.54 -9.32 7.01
C TYR A 117 -8.32 -7.92 7.58
N PHE A 118 -8.76 -7.74 8.82
CA PHE A 118 -8.40 -6.60 9.64
C PHE A 118 -7.02 -6.87 10.28
N PRO A 119 -6.05 -5.96 10.11
CA PRO A 119 -4.71 -6.12 10.66
C PRO A 119 -4.71 -6.02 12.18
N THR A 120 -3.60 -6.44 12.80
CA THR A 120 -3.35 -6.14 14.21
C THR A 120 -3.18 -4.64 14.44
N VAL A 121 -3.29 -4.18 15.69
CA VAL A 121 -3.08 -2.77 16.03
C VAL A 121 -1.68 -2.29 15.60
N ASP A 122 -0.67 -3.12 15.80
CA ASP A 122 0.71 -2.86 15.37
C ASP A 122 0.84 -2.69 13.84
N GLU A 123 0.26 -3.62 13.08
CA GLU A 123 0.22 -3.57 11.62
C GLU A 123 -0.53 -2.33 11.10
N ASP A 124 -1.64 -1.93 11.75
CA ASP A 124 -2.43 -0.74 11.39
C ASP A 124 -1.67 0.56 11.69
N LEU A 125 -1.00 0.65 12.85
CA LEU A 125 -0.21 1.82 13.22
C LEU A 125 0.97 2.00 12.26
N SER A 126 1.71 0.93 11.97
CA SER A 126 2.82 0.93 11.00
C SER A 126 2.37 1.45 9.63
N ASP A 127 1.25 0.94 9.12
CA ASP A 127 0.68 1.34 7.84
C ASP A 127 0.25 2.81 7.81
N ARG A 128 -0.35 3.31 8.89
CA ARG A 128 -0.79 4.72 9.00
C ARG A 128 0.38 5.68 9.14
N ILE A 129 1.42 5.28 9.87
CA ILE A 129 2.68 6.04 9.95
C ILE A 129 3.25 6.15 8.54
N ALA A 130 3.29 5.06 7.77
CA ALA A 130 3.73 5.05 6.38
C ALA A 130 2.88 5.96 5.47
N ASP A 131 1.54 5.94 5.60
CA ASP A 131 0.66 6.81 4.80
C ASP A 131 0.82 8.30 5.16
N LEU A 132 0.98 8.64 6.43
CA LEU A 132 1.30 10.01 6.87
C LEU A 132 2.67 10.43 6.36
N ASP A 133 3.63 9.51 6.41
CA ASP A 133 4.94 9.69 5.83
C ASP A 133 4.84 10.01 4.33
N ASP A 134 4.07 9.25 3.56
CA ASP A 134 3.84 9.50 2.14
C ASP A 134 3.15 10.85 1.89
N ARG A 135 2.19 11.26 2.73
CA ARG A 135 1.50 12.56 2.60
C ARG A 135 2.40 13.74 2.96
N ILE A 136 3.16 13.65 4.05
CA ILE A 136 4.16 14.66 4.43
C ILE A 136 5.17 14.81 3.31
N ALA A 137 5.63 13.69 2.76
CA ALA A 137 6.50 13.69 1.60
C ALA A 137 5.84 14.43 0.44
N LEU A 138 4.63 14.04 0.04
CA LEU A 138 3.91 14.69 -1.06
C LEU A 138 3.79 16.22 -0.87
N LEU A 139 3.38 16.69 0.31
CA LEU A 139 3.22 18.12 0.61
C LEU A 139 4.54 18.89 0.70
N ASN A 140 5.60 18.24 1.19
CA ASN A 140 6.95 18.82 1.14
C ASN A 140 7.43 19.06 -0.30
N PHE A 141 6.77 18.46 -1.28
CA PHE A 141 7.15 18.44 -2.69
C PHE A 141 6.12 19.09 -3.64
N ASP A 142 4.98 19.56 -3.10
CA ASP A 142 3.91 20.25 -3.84
C ASP A 142 3.71 21.65 -3.23
N PHE A 143 4.45 22.62 -3.76
CA PHE A 143 4.43 24.00 -3.26
C PHE A 143 3.10 24.72 -3.53
N ASP A 144 2.33 24.27 -4.52
CA ASP A 144 0.99 24.80 -4.77
C ASP A 144 0.05 24.31 -3.67
N ALA A 145 0.08 23.01 -3.35
CA ALA A 145 -0.67 22.45 -2.22
C ALA A 145 -0.22 23.02 -0.85
N LEU A 146 1.09 23.26 -0.67
CA LEU A 146 1.62 23.90 0.54
C LEU A 146 1.30 25.41 0.59
N GLY A 147 1.15 26.05 -0.57
CA GLY A 147 0.70 27.44 -0.67
C GLY A 147 -0.77 27.59 -0.27
N GLU A 148 -1.59 26.58 -0.58
CA GLU A 148 -2.99 26.49 -0.14
C GLU A 148 -3.10 26.21 1.37
N ASP A 149 -2.19 25.39 1.93
CA ASP A 149 -2.18 25.02 3.34
C ASP A 149 -0.76 24.92 3.94
N PRO A 150 -0.16 26.06 4.33
CA PRO A 150 1.22 26.11 4.82
C PRO A 150 1.49 25.29 6.08
N ASP A 151 0.43 25.04 6.87
CA ASP A 151 0.52 24.33 8.14
C ASP A 151 0.32 22.81 7.99
N ALA A 152 -0.01 22.32 6.79
CA ALA A 152 -0.34 20.91 6.55
C ALA A 152 0.79 19.97 6.98
N VAL A 153 2.04 20.32 6.67
CA VAL A 153 3.22 19.52 7.03
C VAL A 153 3.37 19.42 8.55
N PHE A 154 3.26 20.53 9.28
CA PHE A 154 3.37 20.54 10.74
C PHE A 154 2.26 19.72 11.41
N ARG A 155 1.03 19.80 10.89
CA ARG A 155 -0.09 19.01 11.41
C ARG A 155 0.10 17.51 11.18
N LEU A 156 0.53 17.12 9.98
CA LEU A 156 0.79 15.72 9.66
C LEU A 156 2.00 15.16 10.44
N ASP A 157 3.07 15.93 10.62
CA ASP A 157 4.26 15.50 11.37
C ASP A 157 3.98 15.37 12.87
N LYS A 158 3.19 16.29 13.43
CA LYS A 158 2.66 16.14 14.80
C LYS A 158 1.86 14.86 14.93
N ARG A 159 1.00 14.55 13.95
CA ARG A 159 0.20 13.32 13.94
C ARG A 159 1.07 12.07 13.83
N ARG A 160 2.07 12.09 12.95
CA ARG A 160 3.06 11.02 12.78
C ARG A 160 3.80 10.73 14.09
N SER A 161 4.24 11.78 14.80
CA SER A 161 4.92 11.65 16.09
C SER A 161 4.04 11.00 17.16
N VAL A 162 2.73 11.34 17.19
CA VAL A 162 1.78 10.68 18.09
C VAL A 162 1.62 9.19 17.76
N LEU A 163 1.50 8.83 16.47
CA LEU A 163 1.38 7.43 16.08
C LEU A 163 2.67 6.63 16.37
N LEU A 164 3.84 7.23 16.20
CA LEU A 164 5.13 6.60 16.55
C LEU A 164 5.21 6.27 18.05
N ALA A 165 4.81 7.22 18.91
CA ALA A 165 4.77 6.96 20.36
C ALA A 165 3.79 5.82 20.69
N GLN A 166 2.60 5.81 20.08
CA GLN A 166 1.63 4.73 20.25
C GLN A 166 2.16 3.38 19.75
N HIS A 167 2.92 3.37 18.65
CA HIS A 167 3.55 2.17 18.13
C HIS A 167 4.64 1.65 19.08
N ASP A 168 5.49 2.52 19.62
CA ASP A 168 6.50 2.16 20.62
C ASP A 168 5.86 1.59 21.90
N ASP A 169 4.72 2.16 22.32
CA ASP A 169 3.91 1.63 23.43
C ASP A 169 3.44 0.18 23.13
N VAL A 170 2.88 -0.08 21.95
CA VAL A 170 2.43 -1.43 21.55
C VAL A 170 3.59 -2.42 21.49
N VAL A 171 4.72 -2.04 20.90
CA VAL A 171 5.93 -2.87 20.82
C VAL A 171 6.49 -3.19 22.20
N SER A 172 6.34 -2.28 23.17
CA SER A 172 6.73 -2.50 24.57
C SER A 172 5.70 -3.27 25.41
N GLY A 173 4.60 -3.73 24.78
CA GLY A 173 3.59 -4.58 25.40
C GLY A 173 2.40 -3.82 26.01
N ILE A 174 2.29 -2.51 25.77
CA ILE A 174 1.14 -1.71 26.21
C ILE A 174 -0.04 -1.97 25.27
N THR A 175 -1.14 -2.44 25.83
CA THR A 175 -2.39 -2.57 25.08
C THR A 175 -3.04 -1.20 24.89
N LEU A 176 -3.07 -0.73 23.64
CA LEU A 176 -3.84 0.46 23.29
C LEU A 176 -5.34 0.13 23.27
N SER A 177 -6.14 0.95 23.93
CA SER A 177 -7.60 0.93 23.85
C SER A 177 -8.06 1.70 22.60
N THR A 178 -8.24 1.00 21.49
CA THR A 178 -9.14 1.46 20.42
C THR A 178 -10.52 0.87 20.70
N HIS A 179 -11.61 1.56 20.35
CA HIS A 179 -12.96 0.98 20.49
C HIS A 179 -13.14 -0.34 19.71
N PHE A 180 -12.27 -0.60 18.73
CA PHE A 180 -12.14 -1.90 18.11
C PHE A 180 -11.09 -2.80 18.77
N SER A 181 -10.10 -2.32 19.52
CA SER A 181 -9.09 -3.17 20.16
C SER A 181 -9.71 -4.00 21.28
N SER A 182 -10.64 -3.50 22.08
CA SER A 182 -11.31 -4.36 23.06
C SER A 182 -12.18 -5.44 22.39
N GLN A 183 -12.74 -5.16 21.22
CA GLN A 183 -13.56 -6.13 20.48
C GLN A 183 -12.71 -7.09 19.64
N LEU A 184 -11.70 -6.60 18.91
CA LEU A 184 -10.75 -7.35 18.09
C LEU A 184 -9.69 -8.08 18.94
N GLN A 185 -9.14 -7.49 20.02
CA GLN A 185 -8.23 -8.20 20.95
C GLN A 185 -8.96 -9.27 21.76
N MET A 186 -10.23 -9.09 22.11
CA MET A 186 -11.01 -10.20 22.67
C MET A 186 -11.27 -11.32 21.64
N MET A 187 -11.28 -11.00 20.35
CA MET A 187 -11.53 -11.96 19.28
C MET A 187 -10.24 -12.66 18.81
N CYS A 188 -9.11 -11.94 18.75
CA CYS A 188 -7.79 -12.41 18.37
C CYS A 188 -6.71 -11.49 18.99
N PRO A 189 -6.20 -11.79 20.20
CA PRO A 189 -5.16 -10.97 20.85
C PRO A 189 -3.88 -10.84 20.02
N ASP A 190 -3.60 -11.84 19.17
CA ASP A 190 -2.36 -11.99 18.40
C ASP A 190 -2.57 -12.39 16.92
N ALA A 191 -3.80 -12.32 16.38
CA ALA A 191 -4.11 -12.84 15.04
C ALA A 191 -4.97 -11.92 14.16
N ARG A 192 -4.63 -11.90 12.87
CA ARG A 192 -5.40 -11.25 11.80
C ARG A 192 -6.84 -11.78 11.78
N ALA A 193 -7.82 -10.90 11.63
CA ALA A 193 -9.23 -11.29 11.64
C ALA A 193 -9.79 -11.34 10.22
N ASP A 194 -9.82 -12.54 9.63
CA ASP A 194 -10.33 -12.79 8.28
C ASP A 194 -11.84 -12.53 8.23
N PHE A 195 -12.27 -11.59 7.39
CA PHE A 195 -13.67 -11.19 7.30
C PHE A 195 -14.32 -11.58 5.97
N ALA A 196 -13.54 -11.76 4.91
CA ALA A 196 -14.01 -12.21 3.62
C ALA A 196 -12.91 -12.91 2.84
N HIS A 197 -13.29 -13.74 1.87
CA HIS A 197 -12.37 -14.37 0.94
C HIS A 197 -12.95 -14.43 -0.47
N MET A 198 -12.03 -14.55 -1.43
CA MET A 198 -12.34 -14.69 -2.84
C MET A 198 -11.39 -15.68 -3.48
N ARG A 199 -11.94 -16.58 -4.30
CA ARG A 199 -11.17 -17.53 -5.11
C ARG A 199 -11.29 -17.13 -6.56
N TRP A 200 -10.19 -17.02 -7.28
CA TRP A 200 -10.21 -16.54 -8.66
C TRP A 200 -9.12 -17.17 -9.52
N SER A 201 -9.30 -17.11 -10.84
CA SER A 201 -8.26 -17.46 -11.80
C SER A 201 -8.28 -16.55 -13.03
N VAL A 202 -7.19 -16.55 -13.79
CA VAL A 202 -7.15 -15.96 -15.12
C VAL A 202 -7.31 -17.05 -16.17
N LYS A 203 -8.33 -16.92 -17.00
CA LYS A 203 -8.64 -17.81 -18.12
C LYS A 203 -8.40 -17.11 -19.44
N ILE A 204 -8.01 -17.86 -20.48
CA ILE A 204 -7.96 -17.36 -21.85
C ILE A 204 -8.86 -18.25 -22.69
N GLU A 205 -9.98 -17.70 -23.13
CA GLU A 205 -10.96 -18.38 -24.00
C GLU A 205 -11.13 -17.53 -25.26
N ASP A 206 -10.98 -18.14 -26.44
CA ASP A 206 -11.01 -17.45 -27.74
C ASP A 206 -10.08 -16.22 -27.84
N GLY A 207 -8.93 -16.28 -27.16
CA GLY A 207 -7.96 -15.17 -27.08
C GLY A 207 -8.34 -14.07 -26.09
N ILE A 208 -9.52 -14.13 -25.46
CA ILE A 208 -10.00 -13.15 -24.50
C ILE A 208 -9.53 -13.53 -23.09
N LYS A 209 -8.66 -12.69 -22.53
CA LYS A 209 -8.18 -12.84 -21.16
C LYS A 209 -9.29 -12.44 -20.16
N THR A 210 -9.76 -13.38 -19.37
CA THR A 210 -10.90 -13.25 -18.47
C THR A 210 -10.50 -13.52 -17.03
N LEU A 211 -10.83 -12.62 -16.11
CA LEU A 211 -10.78 -12.90 -14.68
C LEU A 211 -12.03 -13.70 -14.31
N PHE A 212 -11.86 -14.93 -13.83
CA PHE A 212 -12.94 -15.83 -13.42
C PHE A 212 -12.96 -15.96 -11.90
N VAL A 213 -14.03 -15.48 -11.25
CA VAL A 213 -14.22 -15.62 -9.80
C VAL A 213 -14.98 -16.91 -9.49
N HIS A 214 -14.28 -17.84 -8.84
CA HIS A 214 -14.83 -19.13 -8.40
C HIS A 214 -15.71 -18.99 -7.16
N GLU A 215 -15.44 -18.01 -6.31
CA GLU A 215 -16.20 -17.79 -5.08
C GLU A 215 -16.01 -16.38 -4.52
N PHE A 216 -17.11 -15.81 -4.00
CA PHE A 216 -17.15 -14.72 -3.02
C PHE A 216 -17.78 -15.24 -1.72
N GLN A 217 -17.12 -15.08 -0.58
CA GLN A 217 -17.64 -15.58 0.69
C GLN A 217 -17.15 -14.77 1.91
N SER A 218 -17.94 -14.84 2.98
CA SER A 218 -17.60 -14.32 4.30
C SER A 218 -18.10 -15.28 5.37
N ASP A 219 -17.18 -16.09 5.92
CA ASP A 219 -17.47 -17.01 7.02
C ASP A 219 -17.93 -16.27 8.27
N TRP A 220 -17.33 -15.10 8.54
CA TRP A 220 -17.74 -14.27 9.66
C TRP A 220 -19.19 -13.80 9.48
N ALA A 221 -19.59 -13.29 8.31
CA ALA A 221 -20.96 -12.85 8.11
C ALA A 221 -21.96 -14.01 8.24
N GLN A 222 -21.61 -15.19 7.73
CA GLN A 222 -22.43 -16.39 7.85
C GLN A 222 -22.58 -16.84 9.31
N LYS A 223 -21.47 -17.00 10.04
CA LYS A 223 -21.47 -17.41 11.45
C LYS A 223 -22.07 -16.35 12.36
N GLY A 224 -21.83 -15.07 12.07
CA GLY A 224 -22.43 -13.92 12.78
C GLY A 224 -23.95 -13.95 12.69
N ARG A 225 -24.52 -14.12 11.49
CA ARG A 225 -25.98 -14.27 11.33
C ARG A 225 -26.52 -15.52 12.03
N ALA A 226 -25.84 -16.66 11.88
CA ALA A 226 -26.25 -17.92 12.49
C ALA A 226 -26.26 -17.86 14.04
N ASN A 227 -25.42 -17.02 14.63
CA ASN A 227 -25.30 -16.83 16.08
C ASN A 227 -25.93 -15.51 16.57
N GLU A 228 -26.74 -14.82 15.75
CA GLU A 228 -27.37 -13.53 16.09
C GLU A 228 -26.36 -12.47 16.60
N TRP A 229 -25.13 -12.51 16.10
CA TRP A 229 -24.01 -11.67 16.50
C TRP A 229 -23.58 -11.78 17.97
N LYS A 230 -23.87 -12.92 18.61
CA LYS A 230 -23.50 -13.22 20.02
C LYS A 230 -22.21 -14.05 20.11
N GLY A 231 -21.59 -14.07 21.29
CA GLY A 231 -20.39 -14.86 21.56
C GLY A 231 -19.16 -14.36 20.78
N SER A 232 -18.45 -15.29 20.13
CA SER A 232 -17.22 -15.00 19.38
C SER A 232 -17.45 -14.34 18.01
N TYR A 233 -18.70 -14.22 17.53
CA TYR A 233 -19.02 -13.68 16.21
C TYR A 233 -19.76 -12.34 16.32
N LYS A 234 -19.09 -11.34 16.92
CA LYS A 234 -19.66 -10.00 17.10
C LYS A 234 -19.77 -9.25 15.77
N ARG A 235 -20.56 -8.17 15.78
CA ARG A 235 -20.64 -7.22 14.66
C ARG A 235 -19.27 -6.59 14.41
N ALA A 236 -18.92 -6.40 13.15
CA ALA A 236 -17.70 -5.76 12.70
C ALA A 236 -17.95 -5.00 11.39
N PRO A 237 -17.11 -4.01 11.04
CA PRO A 237 -17.28 -3.24 9.82
C PRO A 237 -17.33 -4.11 8.57
N LEU A 238 -18.15 -3.75 7.58
CA LEU A 238 -18.40 -4.50 6.32
C LEU A 238 -19.04 -5.89 6.43
N VAL A 239 -19.00 -6.54 7.58
CA VAL A 239 -19.40 -7.96 7.74
C VAL A 239 -20.90 -8.11 8.02
N THR A 240 -21.53 -7.09 8.58
CA THR A 240 -22.92 -7.14 9.07
C THR A 240 -23.97 -7.29 7.97
N ASP A 241 -23.73 -6.71 6.79
CA ASP A 241 -24.64 -6.81 5.65
C ASP A 241 -23.92 -7.38 4.43
N THR A 242 -24.55 -8.41 3.83
CA THR A 242 -24.08 -9.16 2.67
C THR A 242 -23.67 -8.26 1.51
N GLU A 243 -24.41 -7.18 1.25
CA GLU A 243 -24.08 -6.29 0.15
C GLU A 243 -22.77 -5.53 0.36
N HIS A 244 -22.35 -5.28 1.61
CA HIS A 244 -21.13 -4.52 1.90
C HIS A 244 -19.87 -5.26 1.51
N TRP A 245 -19.65 -6.42 2.12
CA TRP A 245 -18.46 -7.22 1.82
C TRP A 245 -18.50 -7.72 0.36
N THR A 246 -19.68 -8.00 -0.20
CA THR A 246 -19.79 -8.37 -1.62
C THR A 246 -19.40 -7.23 -2.55
N ALA A 247 -19.86 -6.01 -2.29
CA ALA A 247 -19.47 -4.84 -3.07
C ALA A 247 -17.97 -4.54 -2.94
N PHE A 248 -17.38 -4.80 -1.77
CA PHE A 248 -15.95 -4.70 -1.55
C PHE A 248 -15.18 -5.73 -2.40
N LEU A 249 -15.56 -7.01 -2.33
CA LEU A 249 -14.92 -8.07 -3.13
C LEU A 249 -15.08 -7.83 -4.63
N LEU A 250 -16.24 -7.35 -5.09
CA LEU A 250 -16.48 -6.98 -6.48
C LEU A 250 -15.56 -5.84 -6.94
N ARG A 251 -15.41 -4.77 -6.16
CA ARG A 251 -14.45 -3.70 -6.46
C ARG A 251 -13.03 -4.25 -6.56
N ARG A 252 -12.65 -5.18 -5.68
CA ARG A 252 -11.35 -5.84 -5.75
C ARG A 252 -11.21 -6.71 -6.98
N ALA A 253 -12.22 -7.49 -7.34
CA ALA A 253 -12.23 -8.29 -8.56
C ALA A 253 -12.09 -7.42 -9.82
N MET A 254 -12.76 -6.26 -9.89
CA MET A 254 -12.60 -5.32 -11.00
C MET A 254 -11.16 -4.76 -11.08
N LEU A 255 -10.58 -4.40 -9.94
CA LEU A 255 -9.18 -3.96 -9.88
C LEU A 255 -8.23 -5.08 -10.28
N LEU A 256 -8.45 -6.32 -9.81
CA LEU A 256 -7.66 -7.48 -10.21
C LEU A 256 -7.78 -7.74 -11.72
N ALA A 257 -8.95 -7.55 -12.32
CA ALA A 257 -9.13 -7.74 -13.75
C ALA A 257 -8.30 -6.71 -14.54
N VAL A 258 -8.23 -5.47 -14.06
CA VAL A 258 -7.34 -4.45 -14.64
C VAL A 258 -5.87 -4.80 -14.40
N GLU A 259 -5.50 -5.11 -13.15
CA GLU A 259 -4.13 -5.51 -12.77
C GLU A 259 -3.66 -6.66 -13.64
N GLN A 260 -4.48 -7.69 -13.88
CA GLN A 260 -4.13 -8.85 -14.69
C GLN A 260 -4.22 -8.62 -16.20
N GLY A 261 -4.56 -7.41 -16.66
CA GLY A 261 -4.72 -7.12 -18.08
C GLY A 261 -5.88 -7.89 -18.72
N CYS A 262 -6.87 -8.33 -17.94
CA CYS A 262 -8.05 -9.00 -18.45
C CYS A 262 -8.94 -8.01 -19.22
N GLU A 263 -9.62 -8.50 -20.25
CA GLU A 263 -10.63 -7.75 -21.02
C GLU A 263 -12.01 -7.82 -20.37
N GLN A 264 -12.24 -8.82 -19.51
CA GLN A 264 -13.50 -9.02 -18.83
C GLN A 264 -13.35 -9.75 -17.49
N LEU A 265 -14.38 -9.63 -16.65
CA LEU A 265 -14.56 -10.31 -15.37
C LEU A 265 -15.87 -11.11 -15.42
N THR A 266 -15.84 -12.33 -14.90
CA THR A 266 -17.02 -13.21 -14.74
C THR A 266 -16.97 -13.93 -13.39
N TRP A 267 -18.07 -14.55 -12.98
CA TRP A 267 -18.18 -15.31 -11.74
C TRP A 267 -19.16 -16.48 -11.88
N ILE A 268 -19.12 -17.41 -10.92
CA ILE A 268 -19.99 -18.59 -10.88
C ILE A 268 -21.48 -18.22 -10.77
N SER A 269 -22.36 -19.10 -11.27
CA SER A 269 -23.80 -18.87 -11.31
C SER A 269 -24.55 -19.84 -10.39
N GLY A 270 -24.90 -19.37 -9.19
CA GLY A 270 -25.77 -20.04 -8.23
C GLY A 270 -25.24 -21.37 -7.70
N SER A 271 -26.14 -22.12 -7.08
CA SER A 271 -25.91 -23.38 -6.38
C SER A 271 -25.36 -24.48 -7.27
N SER A 272 -25.77 -24.54 -8.55
CA SER A 272 -25.33 -25.57 -9.50
C SER A 272 -23.83 -25.50 -9.85
N MET A 273 -23.15 -24.42 -9.45
CA MET A 273 -21.72 -24.18 -9.67
C MET A 273 -20.96 -23.99 -8.35
N ALA A 274 -21.61 -24.19 -7.20
CA ALA A 274 -20.96 -24.09 -5.90
C ALA A 274 -20.05 -25.30 -5.65
N ASN A 275 -18.78 -25.05 -5.32
CA ASN A 275 -17.80 -26.11 -5.09
C ASN A 275 -17.43 -26.17 -3.60
N GLY A 276 -17.83 -27.26 -2.93
CA GLY A 276 -17.44 -27.58 -1.55
C GLY A 276 -18.60 -28.07 -0.67
N GLY A 277 -18.77 -29.39 -0.54
CA GLY A 277 -19.57 -30.06 0.50
C GLY A 277 -21.10 -30.07 0.30
N ASN A 278 -21.76 -31.12 0.81
CA ASN A 278 -23.23 -31.28 0.88
C ASN A 278 -23.94 -30.28 1.81
N PHE A 279 -23.25 -29.22 2.25
CA PHE A 279 -23.77 -28.26 3.22
C PHE A 279 -24.37 -27.05 2.50
N GLY A 280 -25.67 -27.13 2.23
CA GLY A 280 -26.55 -25.96 2.07
C GLY A 280 -26.42 -25.18 0.76
N ALA A 281 -27.06 -25.68 -0.29
CA ALA A 281 -27.39 -24.90 -1.51
C ALA A 281 -28.35 -23.71 -1.23
N ALA A 282 -28.87 -23.58 -0.01
CA ALA A 282 -29.85 -22.58 0.37
C ALA A 282 -29.26 -21.17 0.33
N GLY A 283 -29.81 -20.31 -0.52
CA GLY A 283 -29.43 -18.89 -0.64
C GLY A 283 -28.30 -18.59 -1.63
N LEU A 284 -27.61 -19.59 -2.18
CA LEU A 284 -26.55 -19.36 -3.18
C LEU A 284 -27.10 -18.85 -4.52
N ASP A 285 -28.27 -19.33 -4.94
CA ASP A 285 -28.95 -18.81 -6.13
C ASP A 285 -29.33 -17.34 -5.94
N GLU A 286 -29.90 -17.00 -4.78
CA GLU A 286 -30.21 -15.60 -4.47
C GLU A 286 -28.94 -14.74 -4.46
N PHE A 287 -27.86 -15.22 -3.85
CA PHE A 287 -26.60 -14.51 -3.78
C PHE A 287 -25.98 -14.27 -5.17
N TYR A 288 -25.71 -15.32 -5.94
CA TYR A 288 -25.00 -15.21 -7.22
C TYR A 288 -25.89 -14.79 -8.40
N MET A 289 -27.20 -15.03 -8.35
CA MET A 289 -28.12 -14.67 -9.44
C MET A 289 -28.82 -13.33 -9.23
N LYS A 290 -28.94 -12.84 -8.00
CA LYS A 290 -29.61 -11.56 -7.70
C LYS A 290 -28.66 -10.54 -7.09
N ILE A 291 -28.02 -10.85 -5.97
CA ILE A 291 -27.21 -9.88 -5.21
C ILE A 291 -25.96 -9.48 -5.99
N VAL A 292 -25.13 -10.44 -6.39
CA VAL A 292 -23.86 -10.17 -7.11
C VAL A 292 -24.11 -9.42 -8.42
N PRO A 293 -25.04 -9.82 -9.32
CA PRO A 293 -25.29 -9.10 -10.57
C PRO A 293 -25.88 -7.69 -10.35
N SER A 294 -26.75 -7.51 -9.36
CA SER A 294 -27.32 -6.20 -9.01
C SER A 294 -26.22 -5.22 -8.56
N LEU A 295 -25.34 -5.66 -7.66
CA LEU A 295 -24.21 -4.87 -7.19
C LEU A 295 -23.19 -4.61 -8.32
N ALA A 296 -22.87 -5.63 -9.12
CA ALA A 296 -22.00 -5.51 -10.26
C ALA A 296 -22.52 -4.46 -11.27
N LYS A 297 -23.81 -4.47 -11.59
CA LYS A 297 -24.44 -3.44 -12.45
C LYS A 297 -24.33 -2.05 -11.84
N LYS A 298 -24.55 -1.91 -10.54
CA LYS A 298 -24.47 -0.62 -9.83
C LYS A 298 -23.04 -0.06 -9.81
N ILE A 299 -22.05 -0.91 -9.55
CA ILE A 299 -20.62 -0.51 -9.45
C ILE A 299 -19.99 -0.34 -10.84
N GLY A 300 -20.46 -1.07 -11.86
CA GLY A 300 -19.98 -0.94 -13.24
C GLY A 300 -20.48 0.32 -13.97
N LYS A 301 -21.64 0.88 -13.55
CA LYS A 301 -22.27 2.04 -14.20
C LYS A 301 -21.34 3.26 -14.38
N PRO A 302 -20.56 3.72 -13.37
CA PRO A 302 -19.64 4.85 -13.54
C PRO A 302 -18.55 4.61 -14.59
N PHE A 303 -18.26 3.34 -14.91
CA PHE A 303 -17.25 2.93 -15.89
C PHE A 303 -17.85 2.58 -17.25
N GLN A 304 -19.16 2.79 -17.44
CA GLN A 304 -19.89 2.38 -18.65
C GLN A 304 -19.74 0.88 -18.95
N ALA A 305 -19.56 0.07 -17.90
CA ALA A 305 -19.42 -1.38 -18.01
C ALA A 305 -20.81 -2.03 -17.88
N GLU A 306 -21.40 -2.41 -19.01
CA GLU A 306 -22.69 -3.10 -19.03
C GLU A 306 -22.52 -4.61 -18.92
N LEU A 307 -23.31 -5.24 -18.05
CA LEU A 307 -23.31 -6.70 -17.90
C LEU A 307 -23.95 -7.36 -19.12
N ARG A 308 -23.26 -8.33 -19.69
CA ARG A 308 -23.76 -9.20 -20.77
C ARG A 308 -23.71 -10.65 -20.33
N LEU A 309 -24.41 -11.52 -21.07
CA LEU A 309 -24.28 -12.97 -20.89
C LEU A 309 -23.33 -13.52 -21.95
N ALA A 310 -22.45 -14.44 -21.55
CA ALA A 310 -21.61 -15.21 -22.47
C ALA A 310 -21.54 -16.67 -22.02
N ASP A 311 -21.26 -17.56 -22.96
CA ASP A 311 -21.13 -18.99 -22.72
C ASP A 311 -19.67 -19.33 -22.43
N PHE A 312 -19.43 -20.14 -21.40
CA PHE A 312 -18.11 -20.60 -20.96
C PHE A 312 -18.14 -22.13 -20.87
N GLU A 313 -17.09 -22.80 -21.36
CA GLU A 313 -16.94 -24.24 -21.19
C GLU A 313 -16.23 -24.56 -19.88
N LEU A 314 -16.97 -25.10 -18.91
CA LEU A 314 -16.48 -25.37 -17.56
C LEU A 314 -16.64 -26.84 -17.23
N LYS A 315 -15.53 -27.55 -17.03
CA LYS A 315 -15.49 -29.00 -16.74
C LYS A 315 -16.35 -29.82 -17.73
N GLY A 316 -16.26 -29.50 -19.03
CA GLY A 316 -16.99 -30.17 -20.10
C GLY A 316 -18.48 -29.81 -20.20
N GLN A 317 -18.92 -28.75 -19.52
CA GLN A 317 -20.30 -28.25 -19.61
C GLN A 317 -20.30 -26.78 -20.02
N VAL A 318 -21.10 -26.44 -21.03
CA VAL A 318 -21.33 -25.04 -21.42
C VAL A 318 -22.24 -24.38 -20.39
N ARG A 319 -21.78 -23.28 -19.81
CA ARG A 319 -22.48 -22.49 -18.80
C ARG A 319 -22.61 -21.05 -19.26
N ARG A 320 -23.82 -20.51 -19.19
CA ARG A 320 -24.11 -19.13 -19.54
C ARG A 320 -23.96 -18.23 -18.31
N LEU A 321 -22.97 -17.35 -18.31
CA LEU A 321 -22.56 -16.55 -17.15
C LEU A 321 -22.69 -15.05 -17.41
N ALA A 322 -22.85 -14.28 -16.33
CA ALA A 322 -22.79 -12.82 -16.37
C ALA A 322 -21.34 -12.35 -16.49
N VAL A 323 -21.10 -11.46 -17.46
CA VAL A 323 -19.78 -10.93 -17.82
C VAL A 323 -19.80 -9.42 -17.73
N MET A 324 -18.82 -8.87 -17.01
CA MET A 324 -18.52 -7.45 -16.96
C MET A 324 -17.31 -7.14 -17.84
N PRO A 325 -17.43 -6.28 -18.86
CA PRO A 325 -16.26 -5.83 -19.62
C PRO A 325 -15.38 -4.90 -18.80
N VAL A 326 -14.07 -5.03 -18.95
CA VAL A 326 -13.07 -4.10 -18.39
C VAL A 326 -12.89 -2.95 -19.39
N THR A 327 -13.51 -1.81 -19.10
CA THR A 327 -13.51 -0.64 -19.99
C THR A 327 -12.25 0.21 -19.85
N ALA A 328 -11.99 1.08 -20.83
CA ALA A 328 -10.88 2.04 -20.77
C ALA A 328 -10.99 2.98 -19.55
N ALA A 329 -12.20 3.45 -19.23
CA ALA A 329 -12.44 4.28 -18.05
C ALA A 329 -12.14 3.54 -16.74
N MET A 330 -12.40 2.22 -16.68
CA MET A 330 -12.02 1.39 -15.55
C MET A 330 -10.50 1.28 -15.43
N ARG A 331 -9.80 1.02 -16.54
CA ARG A 331 -8.33 0.97 -16.57
C ARG A 331 -7.75 2.29 -16.10
N GLU A 332 -8.11 3.41 -16.72
CA GLU A 332 -7.61 4.74 -16.35
C GLU A 332 -7.82 5.05 -14.87
N LYS A 333 -9.02 4.78 -14.34
CA LYS A 333 -9.33 5.04 -12.92
C LYS A 333 -8.46 4.18 -11.99
N PHE A 334 -8.16 2.95 -12.38
CA PHE A 334 -7.48 1.97 -11.54
C PHE A 334 -5.95 1.98 -11.72
N THR A 335 -5.44 2.39 -12.89
CA THR A 335 -4.01 2.48 -13.20
C THR A 335 -3.42 3.87 -12.93
N GLY A 336 -4.23 4.92 -12.80
CA GLY A 336 -3.75 6.29 -12.55
C GLY A 336 -2.94 6.49 -11.26
N ARG A 337 -2.80 5.46 -10.43
CA ARG A 337 -1.91 5.40 -9.25
C ARG A 337 -1.19 4.04 -9.09
N ALA A 338 -1.17 3.21 -10.13
CA ALA A 338 -0.54 1.89 -10.06
C ALA A 338 0.99 2.01 -9.92
N PRO A 339 1.65 1.07 -9.23
CA PRO A 339 3.11 1.08 -9.12
C PRO A 339 3.77 0.86 -10.49
N VAL A 340 4.80 1.65 -10.80
CA VAL A 340 5.82 1.28 -11.80
C VAL A 340 6.82 0.37 -11.10
N TYR A 341 7.44 -0.59 -11.80
CA TYR A 341 8.34 -1.56 -11.18
C TYR A 341 9.71 -1.56 -11.87
N SER A 342 10.77 -1.82 -11.13
CA SER A 342 12.09 -2.12 -11.70
C SER A 342 12.37 -3.61 -11.54
N TYR A 343 12.43 -4.35 -12.65
CA TYR A 343 12.80 -5.78 -12.65
C TYR A 343 14.32 -6.01 -12.71
N ALA A 344 15.11 -5.09 -12.14
CA ALA A 344 16.52 -5.34 -11.89
C ALA A 344 16.70 -6.54 -10.94
N ARG A 345 17.90 -7.12 -10.94
CA ARG A 345 18.16 -8.39 -10.25
C ARG A 345 18.02 -8.27 -8.73
N VAL A 346 17.47 -9.32 -8.13
CA VAL A 346 17.32 -9.49 -6.67
C VAL A 346 18.06 -10.75 -6.20
N ILE A 347 18.56 -10.72 -4.98
CA ILE A 347 19.20 -11.85 -4.30
C ILE A 347 18.11 -12.70 -3.63
N GLU A 348 18.01 -13.97 -4.01
CA GLU A 348 16.90 -14.83 -3.57
C GLU A 348 16.93 -15.22 -2.08
N GLN A 349 18.11 -15.23 -1.45
CA GLN A 349 18.33 -15.67 -0.06
C GLN A 349 18.91 -14.58 0.85
N ALA A 350 18.28 -13.41 0.89
CA ALA A 350 18.67 -12.36 1.84
C ALA A 350 17.89 -12.46 3.15
N SER A 351 18.59 -12.47 4.30
CA SER A 351 17.97 -12.32 5.62
C SER A 351 17.63 -10.85 5.86
N PHE A 352 16.38 -10.56 6.21
CA PHE A 352 15.94 -9.19 6.49
C PHE A 352 16.44 -8.72 7.86
N ASP A 353 17.12 -7.57 7.87
CA ASP A 353 17.63 -6.91 9.08
C ASP A 353 17.03 -5.48 9.15
N PRO A 354 16.16 -5.20 10.14
CA PRO A 354 15.51 -3.88 10.29
C PRO A 354 16.48 -2.72 10.50
N ILE A 355 17.61 -2.93 11.18
CA ILE A 355 18.60 -1.87 11.45
C ILE A 355 19.31 -1.53 10.14
N ARG A 356 19.74 -2.56 9.40
CA ARG A 356 20.38 -2.39 8.09
C ARG A 356 19.42 -1.80 7.06
N ALA A 357 18.14 -2.20 7.10
CA ALA A 357 17.11 -1.64 6.24
C ALA A 357 16.97 -0.12 6.45
N ARG A 358 16.91 0.33 7.71
CA ARG A 358 16.83 1.76 8.05
C ARG A 358 18.09 2.54 7.65
N GLN A 359 19.28 1.96 7.81
CA GLN A 359 20.53 2.58 7.35
C GLN A 359 20.57 2.72 5.82
N LEU A 360 20.15 1.68 5.11
CA LEU A 360 20.05 1.69 3.65
C LEU A 360 19.03 2.72 3.17
N GLU A 361 17.86 2.80 3.83
CA GLU A 361 16.83 3.79 3.54
C GLU A 361 17.38 5.22 3.63
N ASN A 362 18.04 5.56 4.74
CA ASN A 362 18.65 6.88 4.94
C ASN A 362 19.71 7.19 3.86
N PHE A 363 20.53 6.21 3.51
CA PHE A 363 21.57 6.38 2.48
C PHE A 363 20.96 6.65 1.10
N LEU A 364 19.97 5.86 0.69
CA LEU A 364 19.29 6.02 -0.60
C LEU A 364 18.44 7.29 -0.64
N GLN A 365 17.79 7.67 0.47
CA GLN A 365 17.08 8.93 0.59
C GLN A 365 18.03 10.12 0.37
N LEU A 366 19.18 10.14 1.04
CA LEU A 366 20.20 11.18 0.86
C LEU A 366 20.72 11.22 -0.59
N ARG A 367 20.80 10.07 -1.25
CA ARG A 367 21.16 10.00 -2.68
C ARG A 367 20.05 10.59 -3.55
N ALA A 368 18.79 10.21 -3.33
CA ALA A 368 17.64 10.72 -4.07
C ALA A 368 17.56 12.25 -3.97
N ASP A 369 17.69 12.80 -2.76
CA ASP A 369 17.69 14.23 -2.48
C ASP A 369 18.80 14.98 -3.22
N LYS A 370 19.96 14.32 -3.39
CA LYS A 370 21.09 14.88 -4.14
C LYS A 370 20.90 14.77 -5.65
N CYS A 371 20.30 13.68 -6.14
CA CYS A 371 20.38 13.31 -7.55
C CYS A 371 19.17 13.75 -8.39
N LEU A 372 17.99 13.93 -7.79
CA LEU A 372 16.76 14.26 -8.52
C LEU A 372 16.47 15.77 -8.58
N GLY A 373 17.20 16.58 -7.82
CA GLY A 373 17.20 18.05 -7.91
C GLY A 373 16.14 18.76 -7.11
N SER A 374 16.18 20.09 -7.19
CA SER A 374 15.33 20.96 -6.36
C SER A 374 13.84 20.77 -6.63
N ASP A 375 13.48 20.46 -7.88
CA ASP A 375 12.11 20.48 -8.38
C ASP A 375 11.51 19.07 -8.51
N VAL A 376 12.33 18.02 -8.38
CA VAL A 376 11.87 16.62 -8.36
C VAL A 376 12.39 15.97 -7.09
N ARG A 377 11.50 15.76 -6.12
CA ARG A 377 11.84 15.03 -4.89
C ARG A 377 11.17 13.66 -4.86
N MET A 378 11.87 12.68 -4.29
CA MET A 378 11.43 11.29 -4.19
C MET A 378 11.69 10.78 -2.78
N ARG A 379 10.74 10.04 -2.23
CA ARG A 379 10.92 9.31 -0.98
C ARG A 379 11.42 7.91 -1.26
N VAL A 380 12.32 7.40 -0.43
CA VAL A 380 12.80 6.03 -0.48
C VAL A 380 12.28 5.26 0.72
N SER A 381 11.76 4.06 0.48
CA SER A 381 11.36 3.11 1.52
C SER A 381 12.00 1.76 1.27
N ILE A 382 12.62 1.17 2.28
CA ILE A 382 13.14 -0.20 2.18
C ILE A 382 12.09 -1.19 2.69
N VAL A 383 11.68 -2.10 1.81
CA VAL A 383 10.74 -3.17 2.14
C VAL A 383 11.44 -4.52 2.03
N LYS A 384 11.00 -5.51 2.81
CA LYS A 384 11.61 -6.85 2.80
C LYS A 384 11.75 -7.43 1.38
N GLU A 385 10.70 -7.30 0.59
CA GLU A 385 10.65 -7.68 -0.81
C GLU A 385 9.60 -6.81 -1.53
N VAL A 386 9.79 -6.60 -2.84
CA VAL A 386 8.78 -6.00 -3.70
C VAL A 386 8.24 -7.11 -4.58
N MET A 387 6.91 -7.18 -4.71
CA MET A 387 6.22 -8.14 -5.54
C MET A 387 5.38 -7.38 -6.56
N ASP A 388 5.52 -7.71 -7.84
CA ASP A 388 4.73 -7.09 -8.89
C ASP A 388 3.23 -7.43 -8.76
N ALA A 389 2.37 -6.76 -9.53
CA ALA A 389 0.91 -6.95 -9.46
C ALA A 389 0.44 -8.34 -9.98
N HIS A 390 1.24 -8.96 -10.84
CA HIS A 390 0.99 -10.23 -11.54
C HIS A 390 1.62 -11.45 -10.86
N GLU A 391 2.45 -11.25 -9.85
CA GLU A 391 3.25 -12.27 -9.15
C GLU A 391 4.17 -13.11 -10.06
N GLN A 392 4.53 -12.56 -11.23
CA GLN A 392 5.41 -13.25 -12.19
C GLN A 392 6.89 -12.97 -11.94
N GLY A 393 7.22 -11.91 -11.21
CA GLY A 393 8.58 -11.53 -10.85
C GLY A 393 8.72 -10.95 -9.44
N ARG A 394 9.97 -10.89 -8.98
CA ARG A 394 10.39 -10.21 -7.75
C ARG A 394 11.18 -8.96 -8.15
N PRO A 395 10.50 -7.84 -8.44
CA PRO A 395 11.20 -6.62 -8.83
C PRO A 395 12.12 -6.11 -7.70
N ALA A 396 13.20 -5.45 -8.10
CA ALA A 396 14.11 -4.77 -7.19
C ALA A 396 13.51 -3.48 -6.61
N ALA A 397 12.56 -2.85 -7.31
CA ALA A 397 11.88 -1.66 -6.83
C ALA A 397 10.45 -1.51 -7.37
N ALA A 398 9.67 -0.66 -6.70
CA ALA A 398 8.42 -0.12 -7.22
C ALA A 398 8.29 1.37 -6.92
N LEU A 399 7.94 2.17 -7.91
CA LEU A 399 7.55 3.56 -7.73
C LEU A 399 6.02 3.68 -7.60
N VAL A 400 5.56 4.15 -6.45
CA VAL A 400 4.15 4.46 -6.19
C VAL A 400 4.03 5.95 -5.94
N GLY A 401 3.42 6.68 -6.88
CA GLY A 401 3.40 8.14 -6.82
C GLY A 401 4.83 8.70 -6.86
N ARG A 402 5.32 9.23 -5.75
CA ARG A 402 6.70 9.75 -5.60
C ARG A 402 7.56 8.96 -4.60
N THR A 403 7.09 7.78 -4.19
CA THR A 403 7.79 6.90 -3.25
C THR A 403 8.36 5.70 -4.00
N ALA A 404 9.70 5.58 -4.00
CA ALA A 404 10.41 4.40 -4.48
C ALA A 404 10.55 3.39 -3.34
N ARG A 405 9.78 2.30 -3.41
CA ARG A 405 9.90 1.14 -2.53
C ARG A 405 11.00 0.24 -3.10
N ILE A 406 12.13 0.13 -2.43
CA ILE A 406 13.26 -0.70 -2.86
C ILE A 406 13.23 -1.99 -2.05
N ALA A 407 13.34 -3.12 -2.74
CA ALA A 407 13.44 -4.41 -2.08
C ALA A 407 14.77 -4.51 -1.32
N PHE A 408 14.73 -4.95 -0.07
CA PHE A 408 15.93 -5.12 0.77
C PHE A 408 16.92 -6.10 0.13
N ASN A 409 16.39 -7.05 -0.64
CA ASN A 409 17.16 -8.03 -1.37
C ASN A 409 17.51 -7.61 -2.81
N ALA A 410 17.30 -6.35 -3.22
CA ALA A 410 17.81 -5.85 -4.49
C ALA A 410 19.34 -6.07 -4.56
N GLU A 411 19.84 -6.65 -5.66
CA GLU A 411 21.27 -6.86 -5.85
C GLU A 411 22.00 -5.51 -5.96
N ASP A 412 21.35 -4.54 -6.61
CA ASP A 412 21.84 -3.17 -6.70
C ASP A 412 20.70 -2.17 -6.37
N PRO A 413 20.51 -1.84 -5.08
CA PRO A 413 19.45 -0.94 -4.65
C PRO A 413 19.68 0.50 -5.14
N VAL A 414 20.92 0.87 -5.49
CA VAL A 414 21.23 2.19 -6.05
C VAL A 414 20.77 2.27 -7.50
N ALA A 415 20.96 1.21 -8.27
CA ALA A 415 20.49 1.11 -9.64
C ALA A 415 18.96 1.11 -9.73
N ALA A 416 18.32 0.38 -8.82
CA ALA A 416 16.87 0.34 -8.71
C ALA A 416 16.31 1.73 -8.35
N LEU A 417 16.96 2.45 -7.44
CA LEU A 417 16.64 3.84 -7.12
C LEU A 417 16.80 4.77 -8.34
N ASP A 418 17.91 4.68 -9.06
CA ASP A 418 18.18 5.52 -10.23
C ASP A 418 17.16 5.24 -11.37
N HIS A 419 16.70 3.99 -11.51
CA HIS A 419 15.62 3.59 -12.43
C HIS A 419 14.29 4.25 -12.07
N GLU A 420 13.81 4.08 -10.84
CA GLU A 420 12.54 4.69 -10.40
C GLU A 420 12.62 6.21 -10.39
N GLY A 421 13.77 6.76 -10.03
CA GLY A 421 14.04 8.19 -10.09
C GLY A 421 13.93 8.76 -11.51
N PHE A 422 14.35 8.00 -12.52
CA PHE A 422 14.22 8.43 -13.92
C PHE A 422 12.76 8.56 -14.34
N HIS A 423 11.89 7.64 -13.95
CA HIS A 423 10.46 7.72 -14.23
C HIS A 423 9.84 9.01 -13.68
N LEU A 424 10.19 9.39 -12.45
CA LEU A 424 9.76 10.67 -11.87
C LEU A 424 10.29 11.89 -12.63
N VAL A 425 11.57 11.88 -12.97
CA VAL A 425 12.19 13.00 -13.70
C VAL A 425 11.58 13.11 -15.11
N LEU A 426 11.35 12.00 -15.79
CA LEU A 426 10.72 11.96 -17.10
C LEU A 426 9.29 12.52 -17.04
N ALA A 427 8.51 12.13 -16.03
CA ALA A 427 7.13 12.58 -15.88
C ALA A 427 7.00 14.07 -15.52
N HIS A 428 7.88 14.59 -14.66
CA HIS A 428 7.70 15.91 -14.05
C HIS A 428 8.67 17.00 -14.55
N HIS A 429 9.81 16.63 -15.13
CA HIS A 429 10.86 17.59 -15.49
C HIS A 429 11.12 17.69 -16.99
N PHE A 430 10.70 16.69 -17.78
CA PHE A 430 10.85 16.73 -19.22
C PHE A 430 9.61 17.36 -19.86
N SER A 431 9.83 18.35 -20.72
CA SER A 431 8.78 18.89 -21.57
C SER A 431 8.24 17.82 -22.53
N ALA A 432 7.05 18.04 -23.09
CA ALA A 432 6.45 17.10 -24.06
C ALA A 432 7.40 16.82 -25.25
N SER A 433 8.03 17.85 -25.80
CA SER A 433 9.00 17.70 -26.89
C SER A 433 10.27 16.95 -26.48
N GLU A 434 10.76 17.12 -25.25
CA GLU A 434 11.90 16.35 -24.75
C GLU A 434 11.54 14.87 -24.54
N ARG A 435 10.32 14.57 -24.07
CA ARG A 435 9.82 13.20 -23.96
C ARG A 435 9.70 12.52 -25.32
N GLU A 436 9.17 13.22 -26.32
CA GLU A 436 9.12 12.70 -27.70
C GLU A 436 10.51 12.42 -28.28
N ASP A 437 11.51 13.26 -27.97
CA ASP A 437 12.90 13.02 -28.36
C ASP A 437 13.44 11.75 -27.69
N VAL A 438 13.20 11.54 -26.39
CA VAL A 438 13.59 10.31 -25.66
C VAL A 438 12.89 9.09 -26.26
N GLN A 439 11.58 9.16 -26.44
CA GLN A 439 10.78 8.09 -27.05
C GLN A 439 11.32 7.70 -28.41
N ARG A 440 11.66 8.65 -29.29
CA ARG A 440 12.23 8.36 -30.61
C ARG A 440 13.56 7.60 -30.52
N GLN A 441 14.37 7.82 -29.49
CA GLN A 441 15.65 7.11 -29.32
C GLN A 441 15.50 5.72 -28.69
N PHE A 442 14.39 5.45 -28.01
CA PHE A 442 14.08 4.17 -27.38
C PHE A 442 12.90 3.43 -28.03
N ALA A 443 12.40 3.92 -29.16
CA ALA A 443 11.37 3.26 -29.95
C ALA A 443 11.84 1.88 -30.43
N TYR A 444 10.89 1.01 -30.77
CA TYR A 444 11.19 -0.33 -31.26
C TYR A 444 12.20 -0.30 -32.42
N GLY A 445 13.29 -1.05 -32.29
CA GLY A 445 14.39 -1.09 -33.26
C GLY A 445 15.39 0.07 -33.20
N ALA A 446 15.18 1.07 -32.34
CA ALA A 446 16.11 2.18 -32.20
C ALA A 446 17.46 1.72 -31.59
N PRO A 447 18.58 2.34 -31.97
CA PRO A 447 19.91 1.91 -31.53
C PRO A 447 20.10 1.91 -30.01
N LEU A 448 19.51 2.87 -29.27
CA LEU A 448 19.64 2.89 -27.81
C LEU A 448 18.81 1.80 -27.14
N LEU A 449 17.59 1.50 -27.64
CA LEU A 449 16.81 0.36 -27.15
C LEU A 449 17.59 -0.95 -27.32
N VAL A 450 18.06 -1.23 -28.54
CA VAL A 450 18.82 -2.46 -28.84
C VAL A 450 20.06 -2.57 -27.95
N ARG A 451 20.74 -1.45 -27.71
CA ARG A 451 21.89 -1.39 -26.83
C ARG A 451 21.53 -1.69 -25.37
N THR A 452 20.50 -1.04 -24.83
CA THR A 452 20.04 -1.27 -23.45
C THR A 452 19.71 -2.73 -23.25
N VAL A 453 18.90 -3.31 -24.14
CA VAL A 453 18.52 -4.73 -24.08
C VAL A 453 19.76 -5.64 -24.12
N ARG A 454 20.73 -5.37 -25.00
CA ARG A 454 21.99 -6.15 -25.06
C ARG A 454 22.80 -6.08 -23.78
N LEU A 455 22.92 -4.88 -23.18
CA LEU A 455 23.66 -4.70 -21.93
C LEU A 455 22.99 -5.44 -20.77
N LEU A 456 21.67 -5.31 -20.64
CA LEU A 456 20.89 -6.05 -19.63
C LEU A 456 21.06 -7.57 -19.78
N LEU A 457 20.92 -8.09 -21.01
CA LEU A 457 21.16 -9.51 -21.29
C LEU A 457 22.60 -9.95 -20.96
N SER A 458 23.59 -9.11 -21.27
CA SER A 458 25.00 -9.41 -20.97
C SER A 458 25.31 -9.48 -19.47
N HIS A 459 24.51 -8.80 -18.65
CA HIS A 459 24.58 -8.85 -17.19
C HIS A 459 23.67 -9.95 -16.59
N GLY A 460 22.96 -10.72 -17.42
CA GLY A 460 22.02 -11.74 -16.96
C GLY A 460 20.69 -11.18 -16.45
N GLU A 461 20.36 -9.93 -16.74
CA GLU A 461 19.12 -9.27 -16.33
C GLU A 461 18.00 -9.49 -17.37
N PHE A 462 17.53 -10.73 -17.49
CA PHE A 462 16.56 -11.14 -18.53
C PHE A 462 15.19 -10.47 -18.37
N ASP A 463 14.69 -10.32 -17.14
CA ASP A 463 13.39 -9.70 -16.88
C ASP A 463 13.41 -8.19 -17.16
N ALA A 464 14.49 -7.50 -16.76
CA ALA A 464 14.72 -6.11 -17.13
C ALA A 464 14.80 -5.92 -18.66
N ALA A 465 15.46 -6.84 -19.37
CA ALA A 465 15.53 -6.81 -20.83
C ALA A 465 14.15 -6.98 -21.49
N LYS A 466 13.33 -7.90 -20.98
CA LYS A 466 11.95 -8.10 -21.42
C LYS A 466 11.10 -6.85 -21.16
N GLN A 467 11.25 -6.22 -19.99
CA GLN A 467 10.57 -4.98 -19.64
C GLN A 467 10.95 -3.83 -20.58
N ALA A 468 12.25 -3.62 -20.83
CA ALA A 468 12.75 -2.61 -21.76
C ALA A 468 12.22 -2.80 -23.19
N MET A 469 11.98 -4.04 -23.63
CA MET A 469 11.39 -4.31 -24.95
C MET A 469 9.89 -4.02 -25.02
N ALA A 470 9.19 -4.06 -23.88
CA ALA A 470 7.75 -3.85 -23.82
C ALA A 470 7.36 -2.37 -23.79
N ASP A 471 8.19 -1.53 -23.16
CA ASP A 471 7.93 -0.10 -23.01
C ASP A 471 9.21 0.73 -23.18
N TRP A 472 9.11 1.82 -23.94
CA TRP A 472 10.22 2.74 -24.19
C TRP A 472 10.60 3.54 -22.94
N GLU A 473 9.64 3.82 -22.04
CA GLU A 473 9.91 4.53 -20.78
C GLU A 473 10.81 3.66 -19.89
N GLU A 474 10.50 2.37 -19.79
CA GLU A 474 11.32 1.39 -19.07
C GLU A 474 12.69 1.18 -19.72
N ALA A 475 12.74 1.16 -21.06
CA ALA A 475 14.02 1.11 -21.78
C ALA A 475 14.90 2.32 -21.46
N ALA A 476 14.32 3.51 -21.37
CA ALA A 476 15.03 4.73 -21.02
C ALA A 476 15.47 4.75 -19.55
N ALA A 477 14.64 4.25 -18.62
CA ALA A 477 14.97 4.14 -17.20
C ALA A 477 16.13 3.15 -16.94
N HIS A 478 16.08 1.95 -17.54
CA HIS A 478 17.18 0.99 -17.47
C HIS A 478 18.47 1.53 -18.11
N ALA A 479 18.34 2.20 -19.26
CA ALA A 479 19.46 2.88 -19.91
C ALA A 479 20.12 3.93 -19.02
N TYR A 480 19.30 4.74 -18.32
CA TYR A 480 19.79 5.75 -17.39
C TYR A 480 20.54 5.10 -16.22
N SER A 481 20.00 4.03 -15.64
CA SER A 481 20.65 3.27 -14.57
C SER A 481 22.01 2.69 -15.01
N LEU A 482 22.08 2.07 -16.20
CA LEU A 482 23.32 1.58 -16.80
C LEU A 482 24.32 2.72 -17.08
N TRP A 483 23.85 3.86 -17.57
CA TRP A 483 24.69 5.03 -17.81
C TRP A 483 25.28 5.60 -16.53
N ARG A 484 24.50 5.67 -15.44
CA ARG A 484 24.94 6.11 -14.10
C ARG A 484 26.04 5.23 -13.51
N LYS A 485 26.03 3.94 -13.85
CA LYS A 485 27.10 2.97 -13.52
C LYS A 485 28.34 3.10 -14.40
N GLY A 486 28.33 3.96 -15.43
CA GLY A 486 29.37 4.02 -16.44
C GLY A 486 29.35 2.83 -17.41
N GLN A 487 28.28 2.04 -17.43
CA GLN A 487 28.13 0.81 -18.20
C GLN A 487 27.43 1.03 -19.56
N MET A 488 27.21 2.28 -19.96
CA MET A 488 26.63 2.63 -21.27
C MET A 488 27.61 3.38 -22.22
N PRO A 489 28.85 2.91 -22.47
CA PRO A 489 29.78 3.60 -23.35
C PRO A 489 29.51 3.32 -24.84
N LEU A 490 29.31 4.33 -25.69
CA LEU A 490 29.11 4.10 -27.14
C LEU A 490 30.30 3.36 -27.76
N SER A 491 30.10 2.12 -28.26
CA SER A 491 31.17 1.40 -28.93
C SER A 491 31.48 2.02 -30.30
N ARG A 492 32.72 1.86 -30.76
CA ARG A 492 33.16 2.41 -32.06
C ARG A 492 32.33 1.87 -33.23
N ILE A 493 31.93 0.60 -33.18
CA ILE A 493 31.15 -0.07 -34.24
C ILE A 493 29.71 0.44 -34.26
N GLU A 494 29.07 0.59 -33.11
CA GLU A 494 27.71 1.10 -33.02
C GLU A 494 27.65 2.58 -33.41
N ASN A 495 28.65 3.36 -32.97
CA ASN A 495 28.79 4.75 -33.39
C ASN A 495 28.97 4.86 -34.91
N LEU A 496 29.61 3.90 -35.58
CA LEU A 496 29.71 3.88 -37.04
C LEU A 496 28.39 3.48 -37.71
N ALA A 497 27.65 2.52 -37.15
CA ALA A 497 26.45 1.92 -37.72
C ALA A 497 25.16 2.77 -37.60
N MET A 498 25.13 3.77 -36.71
CA MET A 498 23.98 4.66 -36.54
C MET A 498 23.83 5.64 -37.71
N SER A 499 22.60 6.08 -38.02
CA SER A 499 22.40 7.21 -38.95
C SER A 499 22.90 8.52 -38.31
N ILE A 500 23.16 9.56 -39.11
CA ILE A 500 23.63 10.87 -38.61
C ILE A 500 22.62 11.44 -37.58
N GLU A 501 21.32 11.33 -37.88
CA GLU A 501 20.25 11.76 -36.98
C GLU A 501 20.18 10.93 -35.69
N ALA A 502 20.35 9.60 -35.79
CA ALA A 502 20.39 8.73 -34.62
C ALA A 502 21.63 9.00 -33.75
N LYS A 503 22.80 9.26 -34.34
CA LYS A 503 24.02 9.67 -33.61
C LYS A 503 23.81 10.99 -32.88
N ALA A 504 23.22 11.98 -33.55
CA ALA A 504 22.91 13.27 -32.96
C ALA A 504 21.87 13.14 -31.81
N GLY A 505 20.86 12.30 -32.00
CA GLY A 505 19.85 11.97 -30.99
C GLY A 505 20.47 11.27 -29.77
N ALA A 506 21.19 10.17 -29.96
CA ALA A 506 21.85 9.45 -28.88
C ALA A 506 22.90 10.29 -28.14
N SER A 507 23.69 11.08 -28.87
CA SER A 507 24.59 12.06 -28.25
C SER A 507 23.80 13.04 -27.40
N ARG A 508 22.68 13.57 -27.90
CA ARG A 508 21.81 14.49 -27.13
C ARG A 508 21.24 13.82 -25.88
N ILE A 509 20.81 12.56 -25.94
CA ILE A 509 20.38 11.82 -24.74
C ILE A 509 21.53 11.76 -23.72
N LEU A 510 22.69 11.25 -24.13
CA LEU A 510 23.81 10.95 -23.24
C LEU A 510 24.55 12.20 -22.73
N THR A 511 24.54 13.31 -23.48
CA THR A 511 25.28 14.53 -23.13
C THR A 511 24.40 15.68 -22.66
N LYS A 512 23.10 15.64 -22.94
CA LYS A 512 22.15 16.69 -22.53
C LYS A 512 21.08 16.16 -21.60
N PHE A 513 20.35 15.11 -21.95
CA PHE A 513 19.16 14.69 -21.18
C PHE A 513 19.49 13.83 -19.96
N PHE A 514 20.38 12.86 -20.07
CA PHE A 514 20.86 12.07 -18.94
C PHE A 514 21.65 12.94 -17.96
N PRO A 515 22.55 13.83 -18.43
CA PRO A 515 23.09 14.89 -17.61
C PRO A 515 22.02 15.81 -17.06
N LYS A 516 20.97 16.24 -17.78
CA LYS A 516 19.88 17.05 -17.19
C LYS A 516 19.17 16.32 -16.04
N ALA A 517 18.94 15.01 -16.19
CA ALA A 517 18.43 14.16 -15.11
C ALA A 517 19.43 14.02 -13.94
N GLN A 518 20.74 14.17 -14.17
CA GLN A 518 21.81 14.11 -13.17
C GLN A 518 22.25 15.48 -12.58
N GLU A 519 22.19 16.58 -13.35
CA GLU A 519 22.75 17.92 -13.10
C GLU A 519 21.88 18.76 -12.16
N LEU A 520 20.77 18.18 -11.76
CA LEU A 520 19.87 18.61 -10.71
C LEU A 520 20.59 18.75 -9.33
N VAL A 521 21.84 18.28 -9.22
CA VAL A 521 22.81 18.56 -8.13
C VAL A 521 23.35 20.01 -8.12
N LYS A 522 23.46 20.70 -9.27
CA LYS A 522 24.35 21.89 -9.37
C LYS A 522 23.73 23.24 -8.99
N SER A 523 22.42 23.35 -8.84
CA SER A 523 21.77 24.64 -8.52
C SER A 523 22.03 25.11 -7.08
N VAL A 524 22.25 24.18 -6.14
CA VAL A 524 22.53 24.53 -4.73
C VAL A 524 23.98 24.95 -4.53
N CYS A 525 24.94 24.36 -5.25
CA CYS A 525 26.36 24.72 -5.13
C CYS A 525 26.70 26.10 -5.72
N ASN A 526 25.92 26.58 -6.70
CA ASN A 526 26.07 27.95 -7.23
C ASN A 526 25.31 28.99 -6.40
N TRP A 527 24.20 28.61 -5.76
CA TRP A 527 23.49 29.46 -4.81
C TRP A 527 24.31 29.74 -3.53
N ILE A 528 25.04 28.72 -3.04
CA ILE A 528 25.93 28.84 -1.86
C ILE A 528 27.14 29.74 -2.11
N ARG A 529 27.63 29.85 -3.35
CA ARG A 529 28.77 30.74 -3.67
C ARG A 529 28.36 32.20 -3.87
N GLY A 530 27.06 32.50 -4.01
CA GLY A 530 26.58 33.79 -4.51
C GLY A 530 26.08 34.80 -3.48
N ARG A 531 25.88 34.44 -2.19
CA ARG A 531 25.25 35.35 -1.21
C ARG A 531 25.87 35.46 0.18
N GLY A 532 27.09 34.99 0.40
CA GLY A 532 27.86 35.40 1.59
C GLY A 532 27.23 35.11 2.95
N VAL A 533 26.36 34.10 3.07
CA VAL A 533 25.88 33.61 4.37
C VAL A 533 26.57 32.29 4.64
N SER A 534 27.30 32.22 5.75
CA SER A 534 28.04 31.02 6.13
C SER A 534 27.09 29.86 6.43
N PRO A 535 27.29 28.66 5.85
CA PRO A 535 26.51 27.45 6.15
C PRO A 535 26.48 27.09 7.64
N THR A 536 27.51 27.50 8.39
CA THR A 536 27.57 27.32 9.84
C THR A 536 26.52 28.15 10.59
N ASP A 537 26.06 29.30 10.09
CA ASP A 537 25.07 30.13 10.80
C ASP A 537 23.64 29.62 10.66
N PHE A 538 23.31 29.06 9.50
CA PHE A 538 22.00 28.43 9.26
C PHE A 538 21.88 27.10 10.02
N LEU A 539 22.93 26.27 9.95
CA LEU A 539 23.02 25.05 10.76
C LEU A 539 23.11 25.36 12.26
N ALA A 540 23.78 26.45 12.67
CA ALA A 540 23.80 26.86 14.08
C ALA A 540 22.45 27.40 14.58
N LYS A 541 21.55 27.87 13.70
CA LYS A 541 20.17 28.23 14.06
C LYS A 541 19.28 26.99 14.25
N ILE A 542 19.40 26.01 13.35
CA ILE A 542 18.67 24.73 13.44
C ILE A 542 19.16 23.89 14.63
N VAL A 543 20.48 23.86 14.85
CA VAL A 543 21.08 23.18 16.01
C VAL A 543 20.77 23.92 17.31
N ARG A 544 20.67 25.26 17.30
CA ARG A 544 20.18 26.01 18.48
C ARG A 544 18.72 25.72 18.79
N SER A 545 17.83 25.71 17.80
CA SER A 545 16.41 25.40 18.03
C SER A 545 16.19 23.95 18.49
N GLN A 546 17.00 23.00 18.00
CA GLN A 546 16.95 21.61 18.49
C GLN A 546 17.59 21.45 19.88
N ARG A 547 18.65 22.19 20.19
CA ARG A 547 19.32 22.13 21.50
C ARG A 547 18.52 22.83 22.59
N GLU A 548 17.79 23.90 22.28
CA GLU A 548 16.85 24.57 23.19
C GLU A 548 15.65 23.66 23.51
N GLY A 549 15.10 22.95 22.52
CA GLY A 549 14.07 21.92 22.76
C GLY A 549 14.55 20.69 23.56
N LEU A 550 15.83 20.32 23.43
CA LEU A 550 16.46 19.25 24.22
C LEU A 550 16.87 19.69 25.64
N LEU A 551 17.09 20.99 25.88
CA LEU A 551 17.44 21.53 27.20
C LEU A 551 16.19 21.72 28.08
N ASP A 552 15.04 22.03 27.49
CA ASP A 552 13.76 22.04 28.21
C ASP A 552 13.34 20.63 28.64
N ALA A 553 13.65 19.60 27.83
CA ALA A 553 13.44 18.20 28.20
C ALA A 553 14.41 17.68 29.27
N ARG A 554 15.61 18.27 29.40
CA ARG A 554 16.60 17.89 30.44
C ARG A 554 16.40 18.63 31.76
N ARG A 555 15.73 19.79 31.76
CA ARG A 555 15.40 20.51 33.00
C ARG A 555 14.25 19.86 33.79
N SER A 556 13.41 19.04 33.16
CA SER A 556 12.40 18.24 33.86
C SER A 556 12.96 17.01 34.58
N ASP A 557 14.16 16.54 34.20
CA ASP A 557 14.81 15.35 34.79
C ASP A 557 15.73 15.67 35.98
N ASP A 558 16.03 16.95 36.24
CA ASP A 558 16.99 17.38 37.27
C ASP A 558 16.31 18.05 38.48
N MET A 559 15.22 17.43 38.97
CA MET A 559 14.71 17.70 40.32
C MET A 559 15.37 16.73 41.33
N PRO A 560 15.96 17.23 42.43
CA PRO A 560 16.79 16.40 43.30
C PRO A 560 15.95 15.38 44.06
N VAL A 561 16.26 14.10 43.86
CA VAL A 561 15.77 12.96 44.65
C VAL A 561 16.19 13.14 46.10
N ALA A 562 15.27 13.66 46.91
CA ALA A 562 15.37 13.65 48.35
C ALA A 562 15.17 12.21 48.85
N ARG A 563 16.25 11.64 49.39
CA ARG A 563 16.33 10.54 50.37
C ARG A 563 14.98 9.96 50.84
N GLN A 564 14.61 8.79 50.31
CA GLN A 564 13.89 7.74 51.05
C GLN A 564 14.02 6.43 50.26
N GLY A 565 14.99 5.62 50.64
CA GLY A 565 15.29 4.38 49.93
C GLY A 565 16.37 3.57 50.63
N ASN A 566 16.25 3.43 51.96
CA ASN A 566 17.10 2.52 52.73
C ASN A 566 16.33 1.78 53.84
N GLU A 567 15.04 1.48 53.60
CA GLU A 567 14.21 0.71 54.55
C GLU A 567 13.44 -0.47 53.94
N ILE A 568 13.47 -0.72 52.62
CA ILE A 568 12.68 -1.83 52.00
C ILE A 568 13.57 -2.90 51.35
N ARG A 569 14.80 -3.09 51.86
CA ARG A 569 15.68 -4.22 51.46
C ARG A 569 16.21 -5.03 52.64
N ARG A 570 15.55 -4.94 53.80
CA ARG A 570 15.85 -5.72 55.01
C ARG A 570 14.67 -6.55 55.54
N GLN A 571 13.62 -6.78 54.75
CA GLN A 571 12.46 -7.57 55.18
C GLN A 571 12.11 -8.78 54.30
N ASN A 572 12.89 -9.11 53.26
CA ASN A 572 12.59 -10.24 52.37
C ASN A 572 13.67 -11.34 52.33
N GLU A 573 14.63 -11.34 53.27
CA GLU A 573 15.62 -12.44 53.40
C GLU A 573 15.45 -13.29 54.68
N ASP A 574 14.49 -12.96 55.57
CA ASP A 574 14.27 -13.68 56.85
C ASP A 574 13.03 -14.61 56.90
N VAL A 575 12.46 -15.00 55.76
CA VAL A 575 11.28 -15.93 55.74
C VAL A 575 11.52 -17.21 54.92
N ALA A 576 12.75 -17.43 54.43
CA ALA A 576 13.09 -18.63 53.64
C ALA A 576 13.83 -19.73 54.42
N GLU A 577 13.84 -19.68 55.76
CA GLU A 577 14.47 -20.70 56.60
C GLU A 577 13.59 -21.08 57.81
N ALA A 578 12.38 -21.56 57.54
CA ALA A 578 11.61 -22.35 58.50
C ALA A 578 10.66 -23.31 57.78
N CYS A 579 10.70 -24.58 58.20
CA CYS A 579 9.76 -25.66 57.88
C CYS A 579 10.01 -26.45 56.58
N LEU A 580 11.14 -27.16 56.55
CA LEU A 580 11.18 -28.52 56.00
C LEU A 580 10.49 -29.48 56.98
N GLY A 581 9.50 -30.22 56.51
CA GLY A 581 9.05 -31.48 57.12
C GLY A 581 7.56 -31.55 57.47
N THR A 582 6.79 -32.23 56.62
CA THR A 582 5.93 -33.39 56.93
C THR A 582 4.93 -33.59 55.79
N GLY A 583 4.91 -34.78 55.19
CA GLY A 583 4.09 -35.10 54.01
C GLY A 583 2.61 -35.38 54.34
N PRO A 584 1.71 -35.37 53.33
CA PRO A 584 0.33 -35.80 53.52
C PRO A 584 0.07 -37.24 53.00
N PRO A 585 -0.84 -38.01 53.62
CA PRO A 585 -1.27 -39.31 53.12
C PRO A 585 -2.52 -39.20 52.22
N GLU A 586 -2.56 -40.17 51.31
CA GLU A 586 -3.67 -40.85 50.66
C GLU A 586 -5.08 -40.26 50.60
N THR A 587 -5.55 -40.26 49.35
CA THR A 587 -6.92 -40.23 48.84
C THR A 587 -7.84 -41.30 49.43
N ALA A 588 -9.05 -40.90 49.84
CA ALA A 588 -10.22 -41.78 49.87
C ALA A 588 -11.52 -40.99 49.57
N TYR A 589 -12.20 -41.42 48.50
CA TYR A 589 -13.66 -41.45 48.31
C TYR A 589 -14.54 -40.33 48.87
N ARG A 590 -15.09 -39.48 48.00
CA ARG A 590 -16.41 -39.62 47.34
C ARG A 590 -16.70 -38.44 46.42
#